data_AF-B5M7B5-F1
#
_entry.id   AF-B5M7B5-F1
#
_cell.length_a   1.000
_cell.length_b   1.000
_cell.length_c   1.000
_cell.angle_alpha   90.00
_cell.angle_beta   90.00
_cell.angle_gamma   90.00
#
_symmetry.space_group_name_H-M   'P 1'
#
loop_
_entity.id
_entity.type
_entity.pdbx_description
1 polymer ?
#
loop_
_entity_poly.entity_id
_entity_poly.type
_entity_poly.pdbx_seq_one_letter_code
_entity_poly.pdbx_strand_id
1 'polypeptide(L)'
;MAMKLIFVTLFLPCAFSSALPRSHGKTTTLPPFKIPDITEFIGVPQPIWTYISTTTSDIFCKVDVMVNMSRSSIFFNRSYVEKSFPAGEKTTDKKTMLLNGVFVNTLSQMYLAVPDVTPLCLESLQFMSDDYSCAVLWISCPYPGLSSWYELRVRNTSITTGPRQECLQNFESRSRTHRGVYNSSCQDMLQPASVF
;
A
#
# COMPACT_ATOMS: atom_id res chain seq x y z
N MET A 1 91.21 -22.83 36.09
CA MET A 1 91.36 -22.30 34.72
C MET A 1 90.20 -22.83 33.88
N ALA A 2 89.68 -21.99 32.99
CA ALA A 2 88.35 -22.07 32.40
C ALA A 2 88.07 -23.32 31.56
N MET A 3 86.80 -23.74 31.53
CA MET A 3 86.21 -24.16 30.26
C MET A 3 84.72 -23.81 30.25
N LYS A 4 84.37 -22.82 29.43
CA LYS A 4 83.01 -22.31 29.22
C LYS A 4 82.18 -23.37 28.49
N LEU A 5 81.02 -23.72 29.03
CA LEU A 5 79.97 -24.44 28.30
C LEU A 5 79.32 -23.48 27.30
N ILE A 6 79.38 -23.84 26.01
CA ILE A 6 78.63 -23.17 24.95
C ILE A 6 77.27 -23.87 24.84
N PHE A 7 76.19 -23.18 25.21
CA PHE A 7 74.82 -23.62 24.96
C PHE A 7 74.50 -23.39 23.48
N VAL A 8 74.34 -24.48 22.73
CA VAL A 8 73.83 -24.46 21.36
C VAL A 8 72.30 -24.44 21.43
N THR A 9 71.71 -23.30 21.13
CA THR A 9 70.25 -23.14 21.04
C THR A 9 69.73 -23.77 19.74
N LEU A 10 69.03 -24.89 19.87
CA LEU A 10 68.27 -25.52 18.79
C LEU A 10 67.04 -24.65 18.48
N PHE A 11 67.09 -23.89 17.39
CA PHE A 11 65.91 -23.28 16.78
C PHE A 11 65.08 -24.36 16.11
N LEU A 12 64.01 -24.83 16.77
CA LEU A 12 62.93 -25.55 16.10
C LEU A 12 62.07 -24.51 15.35
N PRO A 13 62.00 -24.55 14.00
CA PRO A 13 61.04 -23.73 13.28
C PRO A 13 59.63 -24.28 13.54
N CYS A 14 58.84 -23.56 14.35
CA CYS A 14 57.40 -23.76 14.43
C CYS A 14 56.80 -23.52 13.04
N ALA A 15 56.47 -24.61 12.33
CA ALA A 15 55.63 -24.56 11.14
C ALA A 15 54.22 -24.16 11.58
N PHE A 16 53.95 -22.85 11.62
CA PHE A 16 52.59 -22.33 11.75
C PHE A 16 51.85 -22.66 10.46
N SER A 17 50.98 -23.66 10.50
CA SER A 17 49.98 -23.88 9.45
C SER A 17 49.08 -22.65 9.39
N SER A 18 49.32 -21.76 8.43
CA SER A 18 48.46 -20.63 8.11
C SER A 18 47.20 -21.11 7.38
N ALA A 19 46.37 -21.90 8.06
CA ALA A 19 45.00 -22.14 7.64
C ALA A 19 44.15 -20.94 8.06
N LEU A 20 44.10 -19.91 7.22
CA LEU A 20 43.05 -18.89 7.31
C LEU A 20 41.69 -19.59 7.19
N PRO A 21 40.75 -19.40 8.12
CA PRO A 21 39.42 -19.96 7.97
C PRO A 21 38.80 -19.33 6.73
N ARG A 22 38.45 -20.17 5.75
CA ARG A 22 37.70 -19.76 4.57
C ARG A 22 36.33 -19.29 5.05
N SER A 23 36.18 -17.98 5.25
CA SER A 23 34.89 -17.36 5.50
C SER A 23 34.01 -17.67 4.30
N HIS A 24 33.11 -18.63 4.45
CA HIS A 24 31.97 -18.78 3.56
C HIS A 24 31.11 -17.54 3.80
N GLY A 25 31.38 -16.48 3.04
CA GLY A 25 30.44 -15.37 2.88
C GLY A 25 29.11 -15.97 2.46
N LYS A 26 28.16 -16.00 3.40
CA LYS A 26 26.79 -16.38 3.10
C LYS A 26 26.26 -15.24 2.25
N THR A 27 26.30 -15.43 0.93
CA THR A 27 25.69 -14.49 -0.01
C THR A 27 24.20 -14.51 0.27
N THR A 28 23.73 -13.58 1.10
CA THR A 28 22.31 -13.31 1.29
C THR A 28 21.84 -12.69 -0.02
N THR A 29 21.39 -13.52 -0.95
CA THR A 29 20.66 -13.06 -2.13
C THR A 29 19.41 -12.36 -1.59
N LEU A 30 19.42 -11.03 -1.57
CA LEU A 30 18.23 -10.26 -1.28
C LEU A 30 17.14 -10.72 -2.26
N PRO A 31 15.92 -11.00 -1.79
CA PRO A 31 14.84 -11.35 -2.70
C PRO A 31 14.70 -10.23 -3.74
N PRO A 32 14.46 -10.57 -5.02
CA PRO A 32 14.31 -9.57 -6.06
C PRO A 32 13.22 -8.57 -5.64
N PHE A 33 13.54 -7.28 -5.77
CA PHE A 33 12.59 -6.20 -5.51
C PHE A 33 11.43 -6.31 -6.50
N LYS A 34 10.31 -6.90 -6.06
CA LYS A 34 9.08 -6.97 -6.88
C LYS A 34 8.44 -5.59 -6.85
N ILE A 35 8.39 -4.92 -8.00
CA ILE A 35 7.59 -3.70 -8.15
C ILE A 35 6.12 -4.14 -8.02
N PRO A 36 5.36 -3.59 -7.06
CA PRO A 36 3.99 -4.00 -6.86
C PRO A 36 3.13 -3.52 -8.03
N ASP A 37 2.33 -4.44 -8.57
CA ASP A 37 1.42 -4.18 -9.69
C ASP A 37 0.03 -3.82 -9.13
N ILE A 38 -0.42 -2.59 -9.40
CA ILE A 38 -1.70 -2.10 -8.94
C ILE A 38 -2.87 -2.90 -9.49
N THR A 39 -2.72 -3.48 -10.69
CA THR A 39 -3.74 -4.31 -11.33
C THR A 39 -3.96 -5.62 -10.57
N GLU A 40 -2.94 -6.17 -9.88
CA GLU A 40 -3.10 -7.33 -9.01
C GLU A 40 -4.05 -7.02 -7.84
N PHE A 41 -4.11 -5.76 -7.38
CA PHE A 41 -4.98 -5.32 -6.29
C PHE A 41 -6.39 -4.91 -6.75
N ILE A 42 -6.48 -3.99 -7.71
CA ILE A 42 -7.75 -3.39 -8.14
C ILE A 42 -8.46 -4.21 -9.22
N GLY A 43 -7.75 -5.16 -9.85
CA GLY A 43 -8.21 -5.96 -10.98
C GLY A 43 -9.20 -7.07 -10.65
N VAL A 44 -9.74 -7.11 -9.44
CA VAL A 44 -10.68 -8.15 -8.99
C VAL A 44 -12.13 -7.66 -8.99
N PRO A 45 -13.09 -8.49 -9.42
CA PRO A 45 -14.51 -8.12 -9.49
C PRO A 45 -15.18 -8.19 -8.10
N GLN A 46 -14.67 -7.42 -7.15
CA GLN A 46 -15.25 -7.30 -5.81
C GLN A 46 -15.07 -5.88 -5.25
N PRO A 47 -15.91 -5.44 -4.29
CA PRO A 47 -15.76 -4.13 -3.68
C PRO A 47 -14.42 -3.99 -2.96
N ILE A 48 -13.85 -2.80 -3.04
CA ILE A 48 -12.63 -2.41 -2.32
C ILE A 48 -12.96 -1.20 -1.46
N TRP A 49 -12.84 -1.36 -0.15
CA TRP A 49 -13.17 -0.33 0.83
C TRP A 49 -11.93 0.47 1.21
N THR A 50 -12.07 1.78 1.35
CA THR A 50 -11.10 2.58 2.09
C THR A 50 -11.33 2.36 3.58
N TYR A 51 -10.37 1.74 4.26
CA TYR A 51 -10.48 1.40 5.68
C TYR A 51 -10.09 2.59 6.56
N ILE A 52 -8.90 3.14 6.32
CA ILE A 52 -8.39 4.36 6.97
C ILE A 52 -7.78 5.30 5.93
N SER A 53 -7.79 6.60 6.23
CA SER A 53 -7.23 7.63 5.36
C SER A 53 -6.60 8.76 6.15
N THR A 54 -5.58 9.40 5.59
CA THR A 54 -4.98 10.63 6.13
C THR A 54 -5.61 11.88 5.51
N THR A 55 -6.60 11.76 4.62
CA THR A 55 -7.29 12.92 4.05
C THR A 55 -8.07 13.68 5.12
N THR A 56 -8.10 15.01 5.00
CA THR A 56 -8.89 15.91 5.84
C THR A 56 -10.35 15.99 5.40
N SER A 57 -10.71 15.47 4.23
CA SER A 57 -12.10 15.48 3.75
C SER A 57 -13.01 14.62 4.64
N ASP A 58 -14.23 15.08 4.91
CA ASP A 58 -15.24 14.39 5.74
C ASP A 58 -16.05 13.33 4.97
N ILE A 59 -15.32 12.36 4.40
CA ILE A 59 -15.88 11.29 3.57
C ILE A 59 -15.88 9.95 4.32
N PHE A 60 -16.99 9.24 4.34
CA PHE A 60 -17.14 7.93 5.00
C PHE A 60 -17.58 6.87 4.00
N CYS A 61 -17.35 5.60 4.33
CA CYS A 61 -17.80 4.45 3.55
C CYS A 61 -17.40 4.54 2.07
N LYS A 62 -16.17 5.01 1.80
CA LYS A 62 -15.65 5.09 0.44
C LYS A 62 -15.36 3.69 -0.10
N VAL A 63 -16.02 3.32 -1.19
CA VAL A 63 -15.92 2.02 -1.84
C VAL A 63 -15.77 2.15 -3.35
N ASP A 64 -14.88 1.34 -3.91
CA ASP A 64 -14.70 1.20 -5.34
C ASP A 64 -15.23 -0.17 -5.78
N VAL A 65 -16.11 -0.18 -6.79
CA VAL A 65 -16.65 -1.40 -7.40
C VAL A 65 -16.28 -1.41 -8.86
N MET A 66 -15.47 -2.40 -9.27
CA MET A 66 -15.07 -2.56 -10.67
C MET A 66 -16.30 -2.74 -11.57
N VAL A 67 -16.29 -2.02 -12.69
CA VAL A 67 -17.21 -2.23 -13.82
C VAL A 67 -16.54 -3.10 -14.88
N ASN A 68 -15.36 -2.71 -15.35
CA ASN A 68 -14.55 -3.49 -16.26
C ASN A 68 -13.07 -3.07 -16.19
N MET A 69 -12.18 -3.87 -16.79
CA MET A 69 -10.76 -3.57 -16.87
C MET A 69 -10.18 -4.07 -18.20
N SER A 70 -9.25 -3.30 -18.75
CA SER A 70 -8.43 -3.63 -19.91
C SER A 70 -6.95 -3.66 -19.51
N ARG A 71 -6.05 -3.87 -20.48
CA ARG A 71 -4.60 -3.82 -20.22
C ARG A 71 -4.09 -2.43 -19.85
N SER A 72 -4.80 -1.37 -20.22
CA SER A 72 -4.35 0.02 -20.07
C SER A 72 -5.25 0.87 -19.19
N SER A 73 -6.42 0.35 -18.80
CA SER A 73 -7.38 1.12 -18.02
C SER A 73 -8.33 0.24 -17.21
N ILE A 74 -8.96 0.85 -16.22
CA ILE A 74 -10.03 0.29 -15.40
C ILE A 74 -11.18 1.29 -15.30
N PHE A 75 -12.41 0.79 -15.36
CA PHE A 75 -13.59 1.56 -14.98
C PHE A 75 -14.17 1.01 -13.70
N PHE A 76 -14.51 1.89 -12.77
CA PHE A 76 -15.13 1.52 -11.51
C PHE A 76 -16.11 2.60 -11.02
N ASN A 77 -17.13 2.16 -10.31
CA ASN A 77 -18.02 3.05 -9.58
C ASN A 77 -17.42 3.32 -8.21
N ARG A 78 -17.05 4.58 -7.95
CA ARG A 78 -16.64 5.06 -6.64
C ARG A 78 -17.86 5.63 -5.93
N SER A 79 -18.24 5.02 -4.82
CA SER A 79 -19.31 5.50 -3.96
C SER A 79 -18.75 5.95 -2.61
N TYR A 80 -19.33 6.98 -2.01
CA TYR A 80 -18.99 7.41 -0.66
C TYR A 80 -20.11 8.25 -0.04
N VAL A 81 -20.09 8.38 1.29
CA VAL A 81 -20.97 9.29 2.03
C VAL A 81 -20.18 10.54 2.42
N GLU A 82 -20.68 11.71 2.07
CA GLU A 82 -20.09 12.99 2.47
C GLU A 82 -20.97 13.66 3.51
N LYS A 83 -20.37 14.16 4.60
CA LYS A 83 -21.06 15.05 5.53
C LYS A 83 -21.00 16.47 4.98
N SER A 84 -22.14 17.13 4.92
CA SER A 84 -22.19 18.56 4.62
C SER A 84 -23.02 19.30 5.66
N PHE A 85 -22.77 20.60 5.77
CA PHE A 85 -23.48 21.49 6.70
C PHE A 85 -24.15 22.66 5.99
N PRO A 86 -24.99 22.41 4.96
CA PRO A 86 -25.72 23.49 4.31
C PRO A 86 -26.68 24.14 5.33
N ALA A 87 -26.63 25.47 5.42
CA ALA A 87 -27.48 26.27 6.31
C ALA A 87 -27.45 25.86 7.81
N GLY A 88 -26.38 25.21 8.28
CA GLY A 88 -26.23 24.78 9.68
C GLY A 88 -26.91 23.45 10.01
N GLU A 89 -27.55 22.80 9.05
CA GLU A 89 -28.13 21.46 9.22
C GLU A 89 -27.14 20.38 8.77
N LYS A 90 -26.99 19.33 9.58
CA LYS A 90 -26.07 18.23 9.27
C LYS A 90 -26.75 17.24 8.32
N THR A 91 -26.31 17.21 7.07
CA THR A 91 -26.77 16.25 6.08
C THR A 91 -25.67 15.23 5.75
N THR A 92 -26.08 14.04 5.31
CA THR A 92 -25.19 12.98 4.82
C THR A 92 -25.69 12.51 3.47
N ASP A 93 -24.90 12.76 2.43
CA ASP A 93 -25.28 12.44 1.06
C ASP A 93 -24.42 11.30 0.51
N LYS A 94 -25.07 10.26 -0.02
CA LYS A 94 -24.40 9.21 -0.80
C LYS A 94 -24.13 9.76 -2.19
N LYS A 95 -22.85 9.81 -2.57
CA LYS A 95 -22.39 10.17 -3.92
C LYS A 95 -21.84 8.93 -4.61
N THR A 96 -22.12 8.79 -5.90
CA THR A 96 -21.57 7.74 -6.76
C THR A 96 -21.10 8.36 -8.06
N MET A 97 -19.89 8.01 -8.49
CA MET A 97 -19.32 8.47 -9.75
C MET A 97 -18.64 7.31 -10.49
N LEU A 98 -18.83 7.26 -11.80
CA LEU A 98 -18.05 6.41 -12.67
C LEU A 98 -16.67 7.07 -12.86
N LEU A 99 -15.61 6.33 -12.60
CA LEU A 99 -14.23 6.77 -12.79
C LEU A 99 -13.52 5.88 -13.81
N ASN A 100 -12.67 6.51 -14.61
CA ASN A 100 -11.71 5.88 -15.50
C ASN A 100 -10.31 6.02 -14.89
N GLY A 101 -9.68 4.89 -14.55
CA GLY A 101 -8.29 4.81 -14.17
C GLY A 101 -7.44 4.42 -15.37
N VAL A 102 -6.52 5.28 -15.80
CA VAL A 102 -5.56 4.98 -16.88
C VAL A 102 -4.24 4.56 -16.26
N PHE A 103 -3.76 3.36 -16.59
CA PHE A 103 -2.50 2.85 -16.08
C PHE A 103 -1.32 3.58 -16.69
N VAL A 104 -0.34 3.93 -15.83
CA VAL A 104 0.91 4.52 -16.26
C VAL A 104 1.90 3.41 -16.60
N ASN A 105 2.94 3.71 -17.37
CA ASN A 105 4.00 2.75 -17.71
C ASN A 105 4.66 2.08 -16.48
N THR A 106 4.52 2.69 -15.29
CA THR A 106 4.81 2.07 -14.01
C THR A 106 3.60 1.25 -13.55
N LEU A 107 3.76 -0.07 -13.41
CA LEU A 107 2.70 -1.00 -12.96
C LEU A 107 2.07 -0.60 -11.62
N SER A 108 2.69 0.30 -10.85
CA SER A 108 2.22 0.75 -9.55
C SER A 108 1.34 2.01 -9.60
N GLN A 109 1.03 2.60 -10.76
CA GLN A 109 0.37 3.92 -10.83
C GLN A 109 -0.80 3.98 -11.81
N MET A 110 -1.81 4.78 -11.45
CA MET A 110 -2.91 5.14 -12.34
C MET A 110 -3.35 6.59 -12.18
N TYR A 111 -3.71 7.22 -13.30
CA TYR A 111 -4.41 8.51 -13.29
C TYR A 111 -5.91 8.27 -13.25
N LEU A 112 -6.59 8.91 -12.30
CA LEU A 112 -8.04 8.93 -12.22
C LEU A 112 -8.63 10.14 -12.94
N ALA A 113 -9.60 9.84 -13.78
CA ALA A 113 -10.43 10.79 -14.50
C ALA A 113 -11.91 10.44 -14.27
N VAL A 114 -12.77 11.46 -14.22
CA VAL A 114 -14.17 11.26 -14.57
C VAL A 114 -14.22 11.08 -16.09
N PRO A 115 -14.95 10.10 -16.65
CA PRO A 115 -15.09 9.95 -18.09
C PRO A 115 -15.42 11.29 -18.76
N ASP A 116 -14.74 11.58 -19.88
CA ASP A 116 -14.85 12.83 -20.63
C ASP A 116 -14.34 14.10 -19.92
N VAL A 117 -13.70 13.95 -18.76
CA VAL A 117 -12.98 15.00 -18.03
C VAL A 117 -11.50 14.60 -17.91
N THR A 118 -10.57 15.52 -18.16
CA THR A 118 -9.12 15.25 -18.03
C THR A 118 -8.73 15.04 -16.55
N PRO A 119 -7.73 14.19 -16.24
CA PRO A 119 -7.58 13.60 -14.92
C PRO A 119 -7.10 14.63 -13.92
N LEU A 120 -7.52 14.51 -12.66
CA LEU A 120 -6.97 15.37 -11.61
C LEU A 120 -6.62 14.60 -10.34
N CYS A 121 -6.37 13.28 -10.39
CA CYS A 121 -5.69 12.59 -9.30
C CYS A 121 -4.78 11.46 -9.81
N LEU A 122 -3.56 11.39 -9.29
CA LEU A 122 -2.65 10.25 -9.41
C LEU A 122 -2.83 9.35 -8.18
N GLU A 123 -3.15 8.09 -8.40
CA GLU A 123 -3.10 7.04 -7.36
C GLU A 123 -1.87 6.15 -7.60
N SER A 124 -1.08 5.96 -6.55
CA SER A 124 0.18 5.22 -6.59
C SER A 124 0.18 4.14 -5.51
N LEU A 125 0.30 2.88 -5.90
CA LEU A 125 0.44 1.74 -5.01
C LEU A 125 1.79 1.83 -4.29
N GLN A 126 1.72 1.87 -2.97
CA GLN A 126 2.88 2.02 -2.09
C GLN A 126 3.27 0.72 -1.40
N PHE A 127 2.28 -0.12 -1.12
CA PHE A 127 2.44 -1.43 -0.50
C PHE A 127 1.19 -2.27 -0.77
N MET A 128 1.35 -3.57 -0.82
CA MET A 128 0.27 -4.54 -0.98
C MET A 128 0.65 -5.79 -0.20
N SER A 129 -0.32 -6.40 0.49
CA SER A 129 -0.10 -7.68 1.16
C SER A 129 0.12 -8.81 0.16
N ASP A 130 0.82 -9.86 0.56
CA ASP A 130 1.14 -11.01 -0.31
C ASP A 130 -0.12 -11.77 -0.78
N ASP A 131 -1.19 -11.73 0.02
CA ASP A 131 -2.50 -12.29 -0.32
C ASP A 131 -3.43 -11.30 -1.04
N TYR A 132 -2.91 -10.10 -1.33
CA TYR A 132 -3.62 -9.00 -2.00
C TYR A 132 -4.84 -8.47 -1.25
N SER A 133 -5.09 -8.90 -0.01
CA SER A 133 -6.27 -8.52 0.79
C SER A 133 -6.33 -7.03 1.13
N CYS A 134 -5.17 -6.38 1.24
CA CYS A 134 -5.07 -4.95 1.53
C CYS A 134 -3.91 -4.29 0.79
N ALA A 135 -4.03 -2.99 0.61
CA ALA A 135 -3.02 -2.16 -0.02
C ALA A 135 -2.96 -0.77 0.60
N VAL A 136 -1.78 -0.15 0.55
CA VAL A 136 -1.57 1.26 0.89
C VAL A 136 -1.37 2.02 -0.40
N LEU A 137 -2.19 3.04 -0.63
CA LEU A 137 -2.10 3.92 -1.78
C LEU A 137 -1.73 5.32 -1.34
N TRP A 138 -0.94 6.00 -2.17
CA TRP A 138 -0.70 7.43 -2.09
C TRP A 138 -1.51 8.12 -3.19
N ILE A 139 -2.22 9.17 -2.83
CA ILE A 139 -3.11 9.92 -3.73
C ILE A 139 -2.65 11.37 -3.79
N SER A 140 -2.49 11.89 -5.00
CA SER A 140 -2.12 13.27 -5.25
C SER A 140 -2.98 13.86 -6.35
N CYS A 141 -3.69 14.92 -6.03
CA CYS A 141 -4.56 15.63 -6.97
C CYS A 141 -3.99 17.03 -7.23
N PRO A 142 -3.94 17.55 -8.47
CA PRO A 142 -3.37 18.86 -8.77
C PRO A 142 -4.35 20.00 -8.47
N TYR A 143 -4.99 19.97 -7.29
CA TYR A 143 -5.81 21.07 -6.80
C TYR A 143 -5.00 21.93 -5.82
N PRO A 144 -4.97 23.27 -5.99
CA PRO A 144 -4.29 24.15 -5.06
C PRO A 144 -4.77 23.96 -3.62
N GLY A 145 -3.84 23.79 -2.68
CA GLY A 145 -4.15 23.67 -1.25
C GLY A 145 -4.53 22.27 -0.77
N LEU A 146 -4.68 21.28 -1.66
CA LEU A 146 -4.82 19.88 -1.25
C LEU A 146 -3.45 19.22 -1.13
N SER A 147 -3.08 18.83 0.09
CA SER A 147 -1.93 17.96 0.31
C SER A 147 -2.23 16.55 -0.19
N SER A 148 -1.22 15.86 -0.70
CA SER A 148 -1.33 14.44 -1.01
C SER A 148 -1.62 13.64 0.27
N TRP A 149 -2.37 12.54 0.16
CA TRP A 149 -2.74 11.72 1.31
C TRP A 149 -2.52 10.24 1.07
N TYR A 150 -2.59 9.45 2.13
CA TYR A 150 -2.52 8.00 2.08
C TYR A 150 -3.88 7.39 2.39
N GLU A 151 -4.17 6.27 1.74
CA GLU A 151 -5.34 5.42 2.02
C GLU A 151 -4.88 3.98 2.22
N LEU A 152 -5.39 3.33 3.28
CA LEU A 152 -5.34 1.88 3.41
C LEU A 152 -6.65 1.34 2.86
N ARG A 153 -6.57 0.57 1.77
CA ARG A 153 -7.72 -0.08 1.15
C ARG A 153 -7.74 -1.58 1.43
N VAL A 154 -8.93 -2.14 1.57
CA VAL A 154 -9.16 -3.55 1.94
C VAL A 154 -10.22 -4.12 1.03
N ARG A 155 -9.96 -5.31 0.50
CA ARG A 155 -10.92 -6.07 -0.30
C ARG A 155 -12.11 -6.52 0.53
N ASN A 156 -13.30 -6.56 -0.06
CA ASN A 156 -14.52 -6.93 0.64
C ASN A 156 -14.44 -8.34 1.27
N THR A 157 -13.74 -9.29 0.64
CA THR A 157 -13.54 -10.64 1.19
C THR A 157 -12.78 -10.68 2.51
N SER A 158 -12.01 -9.63 2.84
CA SER A 158 -11.22 -9.55 4.09
C SER A 158 -11.70 -8.46 5.04
N ILE A 159 -12.69 -7.65 4.64
CA ILE A 159 -13.09 -6.45 5.38
C ILE A 159 -13.63 -6.72 6.78
N THR A 160 -14.25 -7.89 6.99
CA THR A 160 -14.80 -8.29 8.29
C THR A 160 -13.72 -8.65 9.31
N THR A 161 -12.60 -9.20 8.83
CA THR A 161 -11.42 -9.48 9.67
C THR A 161 -10.54 -8.24 9.81
N GLY A 162 -10.63 -7.32 8.84
CA GLY A 162 -9.82 -6.11 8.78
C GLY A 162 -8.54 -6.30 7.95
N PRO A 163 -7.74 -5.24 7.79
CA PRO A 163 -6.48 -5.31 7.06
C PRO A 163 -5.44 -6.19 7.75
N ARG A 164 -4.54 -6.79 6.96
CA ARG A 164 -3.36 -7.47 7.49
C ARG A 164 -2.49 -6.48 8.28
N GLN A 165 -1.81 -6.99 9.30
CA GLN A 165 -0.95 -6.20 10.17
C GLN A 165 0.17 -5.47 9.40
N GLU A 166 0.71 -6.10 8.35
CA GLU A 166 1.74 -5.50 7.49
C GLU A 166 1.25 -4.27 6.72
N CYS A 167 -0.01 -4.25 6.24
CA CYS A 167 -0.60 -3.06 5.64
C CYS A 167 -0.76 -1.94 6.66
N LEU A 168 -1.19 -2.26 7.89
CA LEU A 168 -1.30 -1.30 8.98
C LEU A 168 0.07 -0.70 9.31
N GLN A 169 1.08 -1.53 9.53
CA GLN A 169 2.44 -1.08 9.82
C GLN A 169 3.02 -0.22 8.69
N ASN A 170 2.81 -0.61 7.42
CA ASN A 170 3.27 0.19 6.28
C ASN A 170 2.55 1.54 6.22
N PHE A 171 1.25 1.58 6.50
CA PHE A 171 0.49 2.82 6.54
C PHE A 171 0.95 3.74 7.68
N GLU A 172 1.08 3.21 8.89
CA GLU A 172 1.49 3.95 10.10
C GLU A 172 2.92 4.49 10.00
N SER A 173 3.80 3.81 9.26
CA SER A 173 5.15 4.34 8.96
C SER A 173 5.14 5.60 8.09
N ARG A 174 4.03 5.86 7.37
CA ARG A 174 3.86 7.01 6.47
C ARG A 174 3.10 8.15 7.15
N SER A 175 2.11 7.83 7.98
CA SER A 175 1.40 8.81 8.80
C SER A 175 0.82 8.18 10.05
N ARG A 176 1.08 8.82 11.20
CA ARG A 176 0.47 8.46 12.48
C ARG A 176 -0.92 9.05 12.68
N THR A 177 -1.24 10.12 11.95
CA THR A 177 -2.54 10.79 12.04
C THR A 177 -3.41 10.34 10.89
N HIS A 178 -4.53 9.71 11.22
CA HIS A 178 -5.49 9.17 10.25
C HIS A 178 -6.88 9.10 10.86
N ARG A 179 -7.89 8.88 10.02
CA ARG A 179 -9.27 8.63 10.45
C ARG A 179 -9.80 7.31 9.87
N GLY A 180 -10.71 6.70 10.62
CA GLY A 180 -11.54 5.60 10.12
C GLY A 180 -12.47 6.10 9.02
N VAL A 181 -12.40 5.45 7.86
CA VAL A 181 -13.32 5.69 6.73
C VAL A 181 -14.38 4.59 6.69
N TYR A 182 -13.99 3.36 7.04
CA TYR A 182 -14.88 2.20 7.08
C TYR A 182 -15.36 1.88 8.49
N ASN A 183 -16.61 1.41 8.59
CA ASN A 183 -17.15 0.64 9.70
C ASN A 183 -18.13 -0.41 9.14
N SER A 184 -18.67 -1.29 9.99
CA SER A 184 -19.55 -2.37 9.52
C SER A 184 -20.85 -1.88 8.85
N SER A 185 -21.40 -0.72 9.23
CA SER A 185 -22.62 -0.18 8.59
C SER A 185 -22.37 0.30 7.16
N CYS A 186 -21.12 0.48 6.74
CA CYS A 186 -20.81 0.82 5.36
C CYS A 186 -21.29 -0.24 4.35
N GLN A 187 -21.43 -1.51 4.78
CA GLN A 187 -21.94 -2.58 3.93
C GLN A 187 -23.34 -2.30 3.37
N ASP A 188 -24.14 -1.46 4.04
CA ASP A 188 -25.45 -1.03 3.58
C ASP A 188 -25.38 -0.28 2.23
N MET A 189 -24.22 0.30 1.89
CA MET A 189 -24.04 0.95 0.59
C MET A 189 -24.09 0.02 -0.61
N LEU A 190 -23.82 -1.28 -0.39
CA LEU A 190 -23.85 -2.32 -1.43
C LEU A 190 -25.24 -2.93 -1.61
N GLN A 191 -26.19 -2.62 -0.73
CA GLN A 191 -27.56 -3.09 -0.90
C GLN A 191 -28.23 -2.37 -2.08
N PRO A 192 -29.06 -3.08 -2.86
CA PRO A 192 -29.95 -2.44 -3.82
C PRO A 192 -30.83 -1.42 -3.11
N ALA A 193 -31.14 -0.30 -3.76
CA ALA A 193 -32.15 0.62 -3.22
C ALA A 193 -33.45 -0.18 -2.99
N SER A 194 -33.93 -0.22 -1.75
CA SER A 194 -35.20 -0.83 -1.41
C SER A 194 -36.30 -0.07 -2.16
N VAL A 195 -36.90 -0.74 -3.14
CA VAL A 195 -38.08 -0.25 -3.86
C VAL A 195 -39.25 -0.37 -2.88
N PHE A 196 -39.75 0.77 -2.40
CA PHE A 196 -41.02 0.88 -1.68
C PHE A 196 -42.06 1.48 -2.61
#